data_AF-A0A1X0R6M0-F1
#
_entry.id   AF-A0A1X0R6M0-F1
#
_cell.length_a   1.000
_cell.length_b   1.000
_cell.length_c   1.000
_cell.angle_alpha   90.00
_cell.angle_beta   90.00
_cell.angle_gamma   90.00
#
_symmetry.space_group_name_H-M   'P 1'
#
loop_
_entity.id
_entity.type
_entity.pdbx_description
1 polymer ?
#
loop_
_entity_poly.entity_id
_entity_poly.type
_entity_poly.pdbx_seq_one_letter_code
_entity_poly.pdbx_strand_id
1 'polypeptide(L)'
;MCSNNNENLPIEQLAAMQQQQIQRLEELLVSHLPPSSTLGPPFDDHMDDSSGATSLHSIGIHPTYNWTPSSILSEVLSLDKAIFTTPALSDDQRVKIIERYPTMENVQYQPPDTIPDAAHRMKPP
;
A
#
# COMPACT_ATOMS: atom_id res chain seq x y z
N MET A 1 -32.75 -37.34 -17.38
CA MET A 1 -32.74 -35.90 -17.67
C MET A 1 -32.70 -35.19 -16.33
N CYS A 2 -31.53 -34.68 -15.93
CA CYS A 2 -31.37 -33.97 -14.65
C CYS A 2 -31.54 -32.48 -14.93
N SER A 3 -32.63 -31.89 -14.44
CA SER A 3 -32.91 -30.46 -14.57
C SER A 3 -31.93 -29.66 -13.71
N ASN A 4 -31.21 -28.73 -14.35
CA ASN A 4 -30.37 -27.75 -13.69
C ASN A 4 -31.26 -26.71 -13.01
N ASN A 5 -31.42 -26.81 -11.69
CA ASN A 5 -32.06 -25.77 -10.89
C ASN A 5 -31.04 -24.65 -10.65
N ASN A 6 -30.99 -23.70 -11.57
CA ASN A 6 -30.25 -22.46 -11.39
C ASN A 6 -31.12 -21.49 -10.56
N GLU A 7 -31.24 -21.78 -9.27
CA GLU A 7 -31.95 -20.92 -8.33
C GLU A 7 -31.07 -19.70 -8.07
N ASN A 8 -31.32 -18.62 -8.83
CA ASN A 8 -30.76 -17.31 -8.54
C ASN A 8 -31.13 -16.95 -7.10
N LEU A 9 -30.15 -16.95 -6.20
CA LEU A 9 -30.33 -16.48 -4.83
C LEU A 9 -30.90 -15.04 -4.89
N PRO A 10 -32.01 -14.73 -4.21
CA PRO A 10 -32.58 -13.39 -4.26
C PRO A 10 -31.56 -12.38 -3.75
N ILE A 11 -31.44 -11.24 -4.44
CA ILE A 11 -30.47 -10.17 -4.14
C ILE A 11 -30.53 -9.75 -2.65
N GLU A 12 -31.72 -9.81 -2.06
CA GLU A 12 -31.95 -9.53 -0.64
C GLU A 12 -31.22 -10.50 0.30
N GLN A 13 -31.15 -11.79 -0.06
CA GLN A 13 -30.43 -12.80 0.73
C GLN A 13 -28.91 -12.62 0.61
N LEU A 14 -28.42 -12.20 -0.56
CA LEU A 14 -27.02 -11.83 -0.74
C LEU A 14 -26.64 -10.60 0.08
N ALA A 15 -27.50 -9.58 0.08
CA ALA A 15 -27.32 -8.38 0.88
C ALA A 15 -27.34 -8.68 2.39
N ALA A 16 -28.28 -9.53 2.85
CA ALA A 16 -28.36 -9.94 4.25
C ALA A 16 -27.11 -10.71 4.70
N MET A 17 -26.60 -11.61 3.85
CA MET A 17 -25.36 -12.35 4.14
C MET A 17 -24.14 -11.41 4.18
N GLN A 18 -24.05 -10.45 3.26
CA GLN A 18 -22.96 -9.46 3.25
C GLN A 18 -23.01 -8.59 4.52
N GLN A 19 -24.20 -8.11 4.91
CA GLN A 19 -24.41 -7.32 6.12
C GLN A 19 -24.01 -8.10 7.38
N GLN A 20 -24.36 -9.39 7.45
CA GLN A 20 -23.96 -10.26 8.55
C GLN A 20 -22.43 -10.42 8.64
N GLN A 21 -21.76 -10.51 7.50
CA GLN A 21 -20.31 -10.63 7.44
C GLN A 21 -19.61 -9.35 7.93
N ILE A 22 -20.18 -8.17 7.67
CA ILE A 22 -19.69 -6.88 8.15
C ILE A 22 -19.82 -6.78 9.68
N GLN A 23 -20.99 -7.12 10.24
CA GLN A 23 -21.19 -7.08 11.70
C GLN A 23 -20.18 -7.95 12.46
N ARG A 24 -19.88 -9.14 11.95
CA ARG A 24 -18.89 -10.03 12.59
C ARG A 24 -17.48 -9.40 12.59
N LEU A 25 -17.13 -8.63 11.56
CA LEU A 25 -15.84 -7.94 11.50
C LEU A 25 -15.78 -6.75 12.48
N GLU A 26 -16.88 -6.03 12.65
CA GLU A 26 -16.97 -4.92 13.61
C GLU A 26 -16.85 -5.39 15.06
N GLU A 27 -17.45 -6.54 15.41
CA GLU A 27 -17.38 -7.10 16.77
C GLU A 27 -15.95 -7.51 17.16
N LEU A 28 -15.18 -8.06 16.20
CA LEU A 28 -13.75 -8.33 16.39
C LEU A 28 -12.92 -7.05 16.54
N LEU A 29 -13.41 -5.92 16.02
CA LEU A 29 -12.73 -4.64 16.11
C LEU A 29 -12.88 -4.00 17.51
N VAL A 30 -14.04 -4.18 18.14
CA VAL A 30 -14.33 -3.59 19.45
C VAL A 30 -13.59 -4.31 20.58
N SER A 31 -13.33 -5.61 20.43
CA SER A 31 -12.72 -6.42 21.50
C SER A 31 -11.24 -6.14 21.75
N HIS A 32 -10.57 -5.29 20.97
CA HIS A 32 -9.13 -5.05 21.06
C HIS A 32 -8.70 -3.64 21.53
N LEU A 33 -9.60 -2.84 22.10
CA LEU A 33 -9.19 -1.60 22.78
C LEU A 33 -8.70 -1.91 24.21
N PRO A 34 -7.42 -1.65 24.57
CA PRO A 34 -6.95 -1.82 25.93
C PRO A 34 -7.50 -0.72 26.86
N PRO A 35 -7.82 -1.04 28.13
CA PRO A 35 -8.25 -0.05 29.11
C PRO A 35 -7.10 0.86 29.52
N SER A 36 -7.37 2.15 29.52
CA SER A 36 -6.49 3.22 30.00
C SER A 36 -6.19 3.04 31.50
N SER A 37 -4.92 3.06 31.91
CA SER A 37 -4.50 3.08 33.32
C SER A 37 -3.17 3.80 33.51
N THR A 38 -3.26 5.10 33.81
CA THR A 38 -2.80 5.79 35.04
C THR A 38 -1.43 5.43 35.66
N LEU A 39 -0.48 6.38 35.49
CA LEU A 39 0.45 7.05 36.46
C LEU A 39 1.51 6.29 37.31
N GLY A 40 2.78 6.71 37.12
CA GLY A 40 3.78 7.05 38.17
C GLY A 40 5.14 6.30 38.13
N PRO A 41 6.28 6.83 38.67
CA PRO A 41 6.68 8.22 38.98
C PRO A 41 8.04 8.61 38.32
N PRO A 42 8.55 9.85 38.54
CA PRO A 42 9.56 10.49 37.70
C PRO A 42 10.98 10.22 38.20
N PHE A 43 11.90 9.91 37.28
CA PHE A 43 13.32 10.04 37.60
C PHE A 43 13.74 11.48 37.36
N ASP A 44 14.26 12.04 38.44
CA ASP A 44 14.76 13.40 38.67
C ASP A 44 15.99 13.70 37.80
N ASP A 45 16.01 14.95 37.33
CA ASP A 45 17.13 15.80 36.91
C ASP A 45 18.34 15.24 36.15
N HIS A 46 18.49 15.70 34.89
CA HIS A 46 19.56 16.64 34.49
C HIS A 46 20.12 16.39 33.07
N MET A 47 19.64 17.19 32.10
CA MET A 47 20.48 17.97 31.16
C MET A 47 19.56 18.81 30.28
N ASP A 48 19.69 20.13 30.42
CA ASP A 48 19.18 21.13 29.50
C ASP A 48 19.89 20.98 28.15
N ASP A 49 19.13 20.63 27.11
CA ASP A 49 19.33 21.24 25.81
C ASP A 49 17.96 21.35 25.13
N SER A 50 17.40 22.55 25.23
CA SER A 50 16.24 22.95 24.45
C SER A 50 16.63 23.04 22.97
N SER A 51 16.62 21.89 22.29
CA SER A 51 16.42 21.86 20.85
C SER A 51 15.16 21.06 20.59
N GLY A 52 14.11 21.79 20.20
CA GLY A 52 12.76 21.26 20.04
C GLY A 52 12.74 19.97 19.23
N ALA A 53 12.64 18.84 19.94
CA ALA A 53 12.17 17.59 19.39
C ALA A 53 10.69 17.78 19.08
N THR A 54 10.46 18.45 17.96
CA THR A 54 9.38 18.17 17.03
C THR A 54 8.91 16.73 17.24
N SER A 55 7.81 16.57 17.99
CA SER A 55 7.03 15.34 18.02
C SER A 55 6.34 15.23 16.66
N LEU A 56 7.15 15.10 15.61
CA LEU A 56 6.70 14.91 14.26
C LEU A 56 6.45 13.42 14.12
N HIS A 57 5.16 13.10 14.18
CA HIS A 57 4.60 11.79 13.90
C HIS A 57 4.80 10.80 15.05
N SER A 58 3.80 10.77 15.94
CA SER A 58 3.49 9.53 16.66
C SER A 58 3.47 8.42 15.60
N ILE A 59 4.44 7.49 15.68
CA ILE A 59 4.57 6.37 14.75
C ILE A 59 3.32 5.52 14.98
N GLY A 60 2.26 5.82 14.24
CA GLY A 60 1.14 4.91 14.12
C GLY A 60 1.73 3.60 13.65
N ILE A 61 1.46 2.53 14.40
CA ILE A 61 1.80 1.15 14.04
C ILE A 61 1.59 0.95 12.55
N HIS A 62 2.69 0.96 11.79
CA HIS A 62 2.63 0.77 10.35
C HIS A 62 2.07 -0.63 10.13
N PRO A 63 1.00 -0.80 9.34
CA PRO A 63 0.51 -2.12 9.03
C PRO A 63 1.66 -2.94 8.43
N THR A 64 1.94 -4.09 9.03
CA THR A 64 3.02 -4.95 8.54
C THR A 64 2.47 -5.75 7.36
N TYR A 65 2.83 -5.33 6.15
CA TYR A 65 2.48 -6.06 4.94
C TYR A 65 3.52 -7.13 4.67
N ASN A 66 3.26 -8.34 5.16
CA ASN A 66 4.03 -9.53 4.80
C ASN A 66 3.58 -9.99 3.42
N TRP A 67 4.05 -9.32 2.37
CA TRP A 67 3.84 -9.78 1.01
C TRP A 67 4.95 -10.76 0.62
N THR A 68 4.56 -11.92 0.09
CA THR A 68 5.49 -12.89 -0.50
C THR A 68 5.08 -13.09 -1.96
N PRO A 69 5.99 -12.88 -2.93
CA PRO A 69 5.68 -13.07 -4.33
C PRO A 69 5.39 -14.55 -4.62
N SER A 70 4.49 -14.82 -5.57
CA SER A 70 4.33 -16.18 -6.09
C SER A 70 5.60 -16.61 -6.84
N SER A 71 5.82 -17.93 -6.98
CA SER A 71 6.99 -18.47 -7.69
C SER A 71 7.11 -17.92 -9.11
N ILE A 72 5.99 -17.85 -9.83
CA ILE A 72 5.91 -17.31 -11.20
C ILE A 72 6.32 -15.83 -11.21
N LEU A 73 5.80 -15.02 -10.28
CA LEU A 73 6.14 -13.60 -10.21
C LEU A 73 7.59 -13.38 -9.84
N SER A 74 8.11 -14.18 -8.90
CA SER A 74 9.51 -14.12 -8.49
C SER A 74 10.44 -14.42 -9.66
N GLU A 75 10.12 -15.40 -10.50
CA GLU A 75 10.93 -15.77 -11.67
C GLU A 75 10.85 -14.72 -12.77
N VAL A 76 9.64 -14.28 -13.15
CA VAL A 76 9.41 -13.29 -14.21
C VAL A 76 10.11 -11.97 -13.89
N LEU A 77 10.05 -11.53 -12.64
CA LEU A 77 10.66 -10.28 -12.21
C LEU A 77 12.11 -10.48 -11.71
N SER A 78 12.60 -11.73 -11.68
CA SER A 78 13.92 -12.08 -11.13
C SER A 78 14.16 -11.49 -9.73
N LEU A 79 13.16 -11.56 -8.85
CA LEU A 79 13.22 -10.99 -7.49
C LEU A 79 14.27 -11.69 -6.59
N ASP A 80 14.70 -12.88 -6.99
CA ASP A 80 15.76 -13.67 -6.36
C ASP A 80 17.16 -13.14 -6.69
N LYS A 81 17.30 -12.29 -7.71
CA LYS A 81 18.59 -11.69 -8.07
C LYS A 81 18.85 -10.42 -7.30
N ALA A 82 20.03 -10.36 -6.69
CA ALA A 82 20.49 -9.16 -6.01
C ALA A 82 20.76 -8.04 -7.03
N ILE A 83 19.98 -6.96 -6.94
CA ILE A 83 19.96 -5.83 -7.88
C ILE A 83 21.37 -5.24 -8.09
N PHE A 84 22.18 -5.18 -7.03
CA PHE A 84 23.51 -4.55 -7.06
C PHE A 84 24.67 -5.48 -7.44
N THR A 85 24.44 -6.80 -7.47
CA THR A 85 25.48 -7.78 -7.82
C THR A 85 25.22 -8.44 -9.16
N THR A 86 24.06 -8.15 -9.77
CA THR A 86 23.71 -8.67 -11.10
C THR A 86 24.58 -7.98 -12.15
N PRO A 87 25.14 -8.70 -13.14
CA PRO A 87 25.92 -8.09 -14.20
C PRO A 87 25.14 -6.99 -14.92
N ALA A 88 25.81 -5.87 -15.20
CA ALA A 88 25.23 -4.81 -15.99
C ALA A 88 24.90 -5.31 -17.41
N LEU A 89 23.85 -4.74 -17.99
CA LEU A 89 23.48 -4.99 -19.38
C LEU A 89 24.58 -4.48 -20.32
N SER A 90 24.83 -5.20 -21.42
CA SER A 90 25.71 -4.70 -22.48
C SER A 90 25.11 -3.48 -23.16
N ASP A 91 25.95 -2.67 -23.82
CA ASP A 91 25.47 -1.48 -24.52
C ASP A 91 24.44 -1.81 -25.61
N ASP A 92 24.63 -2.90 -26.36
CA ASP A 92 23.65 -3.40 -27.33
C ASP A 92 22.30 -3.75 -26.68
N GLN A 93 22.33 -4.37 -25.50
CA GLN A 93 21.11 -4.71 -24.76
C GLN A 93 20.41 -3.45 -24.26
N ARG A 94 21.17 -2.45 -23.79
CA ARG A 94 20.64 -1.16 -23.34
C ARG A 94 19.98 -0.41 -24.49
N VAL A 95 20.63 -0.32 -25.64
CA VAL A 95 20.08 0.32 -26.85
C VAL A 95 18.79 -0.36 -27.28
N LYS A 96 18.77 -1.70 -27.37
CA LYS A 96 17.55 -2.46 -27.69
C LYS A 96 16.41 -2.26 -26.70
N ILE A 97 16.70 -1.97 -25.44
CA ILE A 97 15.66 -1.66 -24.44
C ILE A 97 15.11 -0.26 -24.72
N ILE A 98 15.97 0.73 -24.91
CA ILE A 98 15.58 2.12 -25.17
C ILE A 98 14.74 2.21 -26.45
N GLU A 99 15.20 1.60 -27.54
CA GLU A 99 14.50 1.61 -28.84
C GLU A 99 13.15 0.88 -28.83
N ARG A 100 12.93 -0.03 -27.87
CA ARG A 100 11.64 -0.73 -27.72
C ARG A 100 10.55 0.15 -27.14
N TYR A 101 10.89 1.22 -26.43
CA TYR A 101 9.89 2.13 -25.87
C TYR A 101 9.54 3.23 -26.87
N PRO A 102 8.24 3.52 -27.06
CA PRO A 102 7.82 4.62 -27.92
C PRO A 102 8.33 5.97 -27.39
N THR A 103 8.55 6.92 -28.29
CA THR A 103 8.94 8.28 -27.91
C THR A 103 7.81 8.98 -27.15
N MET A 104 8.18 9.74 -26.12
CA MET A 104 7.22 10.46 -25.27
C MET A 104 6.78 11.81 -25.87
N GLU A 105 7.19 12.13 -27.10
CA GLU A 105 7.06 13.45 -27.72
C GLU A 105 5.61 13.96 -27.82
N ASN A 106 4.63 13.06 -27.89
CA ASN A 106 3.21 13.39 -27.98
C ASN A 106 2.36 12.86 -26.81
N VAL A 107 3.00 12.51 -25.68
CA VAL A 107 2.26 12.00 -24.51
C VAL A 107 1.70 13.18 -23.71
N GLN A 108 0.41 13.44 -23.89
CA GLN A 108 -0.34 14.35 -23.02
C GLN A 108 -0.59 13.67 -21.67
N TYR A 109 0.37 13.78 -20.76
CA TYR A 109 0.24 13.24 -19.41
C TYR A 109 -0.90 13.94 -18.66
N GLN A 110 -1.88 13.18 -18.20
CA GLN A 110 -2.89 13.63 -17.24
C GLN A 110 -2.65 12.91 -15.91
N PRO A 111 -2.28 13.63 -14.84
CA PRO A 111 -2.12 13.01 -13.54
C PRO A 111 -3.48 12.48 -13.04
N PRO A 112 -3.50 11.38 -12.26
CA PRO A 112 -4.72 10.91 -11.62
C PRO A 112 -5.23 11.92 -10.59
N ASP A 113 -6.57 12.02 -10.46
CA ASP A 113 -7.27 12.93 -9.54
C ASP A 113 -6.93 12.74 -8.06
N THR A 114 -6.21 11.66 -7.73
CA THR A 114 -5.73 11.32 -6.38
C THR A 114 -4.51 12.14 -5.95
N ILE A 115 -3.93 12.96 -6.82
CA ILE A 115 -2.86 13.89 -6.45
C ILE A 115 -3.44 15.31 -6.40
N PRO A 116 -3.97 15.77 -5.24
CA PRO A 116 -4.67 17.05 -5.12
C PRO A 116 -3.82 18.30 -5.37
N ASP A 117 -2.58 18.21 -5.85
CA ASP A 117 -1.66 19.36 -5.95
C ASP A 117 -0.72 19.35 -7.18
N ALA A 118 -0.73 18.31 -8.02
CA ALA A 118 0.18 18.28 -9.18
C ALA A 118 -0.19 19.34 -10.24
N ALA A 119 -1.49 19.58 -10.44
CA ALA A 119 -2.00 20.56 -11.41
C ALA A 119 -1.72 22.02 -11.01
N HIS A 120 -1.64 22.33 -9.71
CA HIS A 120 -1.38 23.70 -9.23
C HIS A 120 0.05 24.16 -9.50
N ARG A 121 1.01 23.24 -9.59
CA ARG A 121 2.45 23.56 -9.74
C ARG A 121 2.94 23.60 -11.19
N MET A 122 2.10 23.22 -12.16
CA MET A 122 2.46 23.15 -13.59
C MET A 122 1.93 24.32 -14.43
N LYS A 123 1.61 25.47 -13.81
CA LYS A 123 1.25 26.68 -14.56
C LYS A 123 2.53 27.44 -14.95
N PRO A 124 2.80 27.69 -16.24
CA PRO A 124 3.90 28.57 -16.63
C PRO A 124 3.59 30.02 -16.20
N PRO A 125 4.63 30.85 -15.98
CA PRO A 125 4.48 32.26 -15.60
C PRO A 125 3.73 33.09 -16.66
#